data_AF-A0A7Z9U9Q8-F1
#
_entry.id   AF-A0A7Z9U9Q8-F1
#
_cell.length_a   1.000
_cell.length_b   1.000
_cell.length_c   1.000
_cell.angle_alpha   90.00
_cell.angle_beta   90.00
_cell.angle_gamma   90.00
#
_symmetry.space_group_name_H-M   'P 1'
#
loop_
_entity.id
_entity.type
_entity.pdbx_description
1 polymer ?
#
loop_
_entity_poly.entity_id
_entity_poly.type
_entity_poly.pdbx_seq_one_letter_code
_entity_poly.pdbx_strand_id
1 'polypeptide(L)'
;MDETPDFEALARLWLGRDPRSENLPQDAREKIVARLAEALKKRRSSTDHAAQDVGLVVNIDRESIVPGKGLAEDAIEQLTKFLQERIDNSEDL
;
A
#
# COMPACT_ATOMS: atom_id res chain seq x y z
N MET A 1 -18.11 24.41 -3.39
CA MET A 1 -17.87 24.20 -1.95
C MET A 1 -16.97 22.98 -1.88
N ASP A 2 -15.78 23.10 -1.31
CA ASP A 2 -14.91 21.95 -1.09
C ASP A 2 -15.56 21.07 0.00
N GLU A 3 -16.27 20.02 -0.40
CA GLU A 3 -16.72 18.98 0.52
C GLU A 3 -15.53 18.12 0.92
N THR A 4 -14.73 18.61 1.85
CA THR A 4 -13.72 17.78 2.51
C THR A 4 -14.43 16.59 3.17
N PRO A 5 -14.04 15.34 2.87
CA PRO A 5 -14.65 14.17 3.47
C PRO A 5 -14.50 14.20 5.00
N ASP A 6 -15.55 13.81 5.72
CA ASP A 6 -15.47 13.57 7.15
C ASP A 6 -14.74 12.24 7.40
N PHE A 7 -13.42 12.33 7.57
CA PHE A 7 -12.55 11.17 7.81
C PHE A 7 -12.83 10.47 9.15
N GLU A 8 -13.39 11.19 10.12
CA GLU A 8 -13.73 10.61 11.43
C GLU A 8 -15.00 9.76 11.33
N ALA A 9 -16.02 10.27 10.63
CA ALA A 9 -17.22 9.49 10.32
C ALA A 9 -16.89 8.22 9.53
N LEU A 10 -15.99 8.31 8.54
CA LEU A 10 -15.51 7.16 7.77
C LEU A 10 -14.77 6.15 8.65
N ALA A 11 -13.91 6.64 9.56
CA ALA A 11 -13.16 5.78 10.46
C ALA A 11 -14.07 5.03 11.44
N ARG A 12 -15.11 5.69 11.97
CA ARG A 12 -16.13 5.04 12.81
C ARG A 12 -16.92 3.97 12.06
N LEU A 13 -17.32 4.25 10.82
CA LEU A 13 -18.02 3.30 9.95
C LEU A 13 -17.17 2.07 9.63
N TRP A 14 -15.89 2.27 9.34
CA TRP A 14 -14.95 1.18 9.07
C TRP A 14 -14.76 0.31 10.30
N LEU A 15 -14.47 0.93 11.45
CA LEU A 15 -14.28 0.21 12.70
C LEU A 15 -15.55 -0.56 13.12
N GLY A 16 -16.73 0.06 12.98
CA GLY A 16 -18.01 -0.58 13.31
C GLY A 16 -18.38 -1.79 12.44
N ARG A 17 -17.69 -2.05 11.34
CA ARG A 17 -17.85 -3.26 10.51
C ARG A 17 -16.80 -4.34 10.79
N ASP A 18 -15.80 -4.05 11.62
CA ASP A 18 -14.79 -5.04 12.02
C ASP A 18 -15.27 -5.78 13.28
N PRO A 19 -15.55 -7.10 13.21
CA PRO A 19 -15.98 -7.89 14.37
C PRO A 19 -14.95 -7.93 15.50
N ARG A 20 -13.66 -7.64 15.22
CA ARG A 20 -12.60 -7.54 16.24
C ARG A 20 -12.75 -6.29 17.10
N SER A 21 -13.47 -5.29 16.62
CA SER A 21 -13.69 -4.04 17.33
C SER A 21 -14.81 -4.12 18.37
N GLU A 22 -15.69 -5.13 18.28
CA GLU A 22 -16.88 -5.26 19.12
C GLU A 22 -16.54 -5.41 20.61
N ASN A 23 -15.39 -6.02 20.92
CA ASN A 23 -14.94 -6.27 22.28
C ASN A 23 -13.93 -5.22 22.79
N LEU A 24 -13.62 -4.18 22.00
CA LEU A 24 -12.68 -3.15 22.42
C LEU A 24 -13.31 -2.20 23.44
N PRO A 25 -12.55 -1.77 24.47
CA PRO A 25 -12.95 -0.65 25.33
C PRO A 25 -13.22 0.61 24.51
N GLN A 26 -14.17 1.44 24.95
CA GLN A 26 -14.53 2.67 24.23
C GLN A 26 -13.32 3.58 24.00
N ASP A 27 -12.46 3.76 25.02
CA ASP A 27 -11.23 4.55 24.92
C ASP A 27 -10.25 4.01 23.85
N ALA A 28 -10.22 2.69 23.65
CA ALA A 28 -9.39 2.07 22.63
C ALA A 28 -9.99 2.28 21.23
N ARG A 29 -11.32 2.23 21.10
CA ARG A 29 -12.01 2.52 19.83
C ARG A 29 -11.78 3.96 19.39
N GLU A 30 -11.93 4.93 20.30
CA GLU A 30 -11.68 6.35 19.99
C GLU A 30 -10.23 6.59 19.54
N LYS A 31 -9.25 5.97 20.22
CA LYS A 31 -7.84 6.05 19.79
C LYS A 31 -7.59 5.47 18.40
N ILE A 32 -8.27 4.37 18.06
CA ILE A 32 -8.16 3.75 16.74
C ILE A 32 -8.84 4.62 15.69
N VAL A 33 -10.03 5.15 15.97
CA VAL A 33 -10.75 6.08 15.08
C VAL A 33 -9.90 7.30 14.78
N ALA A 34 -9.31 7.93 15.79
CA ALA A 34 -8.44 9.09 15.62
C ALA A 34 -7.23 8.79 14.71
N ARG A 35 -6.54 7.67 14.96
CA ARG A 35 -5.40 7.23 14.13
C ARG A 35 -5.81 6.89 12.70
N LEU A 36 -6.96 6.25 12.52
CA LEU A 36 -7.45 5.89 11.19
C LEU A 36 -7.87 7.13 10.40
N ALA A 37 -8.55 8.08 11.04
CA ALA A 37 -8.91 9.36 10.44
C ALA A 37 -7.68 10.16 10.02
N GLU A 38 -6.64 10.20 10.86
CA GLU A 38 -5.36 10.84 10.55
C GLU A 38 -4.66 10.16 9.36
N ALA A 39 -4.64 8.82 9.32
CA ALA A 39 -4.07 8.06 8.21
C ALA A 39 -4.83 8.31 6.89
N LEU A 40 -6.16 8.37 6.92
CA LEU A 40 -6.99 8.67 5.75
C LEU A 40 -6.76 10.10 5.26
N LYS A 41 -6.66 11.08 6.18
CA LYS A 41 -6.33 12.46 5.86
C LYS A 41 -4.95 12.58 5.23
N LYS A 42 -3.95 11.93 5.81
CA LYS A 42 -2.57 11.88 5.29
C LYS A 42 -2.52 11.26 3.90
N ARG A 43 -3.21 10.13 3.70
CA ARG A 43 -3.31 9.49 2.40
C ARG A 43 -3.95 10.42 1.37
N ARG A 44 -5.03 11.12 1.70
CA ARG A 44 -5.67 12.09 0.80
C ARG A 44 -4.70 13.19 0.37
N SER A 45 -4.01 13.81 1.32
CA SER A 45 -3.00 14.84 1.03
C SER A 45 -1.80 14.31 0.22
N SER A 46 -1.46 13.03 0.40
CA SER A 46 -0.41 12.36 -0.37
C SER A 46 -0.87 11.96 -1.77
N THR A 47 -2.14 11.61 -1.99
CA THR A 47 -2.71 11.34 -3.33
C THR A 47 -2.94 12.60 -4.15
N ASP A 48 -3.02 13.78 -3.53
CA ASP A 48 -2.96 15.06 -4.26
C ASP A 48 -1.53 15.38 -4.76
N HIS A 49 -0.53 14.57 -4.39
CA HIS A 49 0.78 14.54 -5.04
C HIS A 49 0.81 13.37 -6.05
N ALA A 50 1.02 13.67 -7.32
CA ALA A 50 0.87 12.75 -8.44
C ALA A 50 1.87 11.56 -8.51
N ALA A 51 2.65 11.27 -7.46
CA ALA A 51 3.76 10.32 -7.55
C ALA A 51 4.13 9.65 -6.22
N GLN A 52 3.23 8.87 -5.61
CA GLN A 52 3.64 7.93 -4.56
C GLN A 52 3.38 6.48 -4.96
N ASP A 53 4.42 5.94 -5.59
CA ASP A 53 4.92 4.57 -5.51
C ASP A 53 3.90 3.45 -5.77
N VAL A 54 3.56 3.33 -7.06
CA VAL A 54 2.98 2.10 -7.61
C VAL A 54 4.09 1.04 -7.53
N GLY A 55 3.89 0.01 -6.71
CA GLY A 55 4.85 -1.09 -6.57
C GLY A 55 5.32 -1.58 -7.95
N LEU A 56 6.60 -1.91 -8.05
CA LEU A 56 7.18 -2.40 -9.30
C LEU A 56 6.49 -3.70 -9.71
N VAL A 57 5.63 -3.63 -10.72
CA VAL A 57 5.01 -4.81 -11.33
C VAL A 57 5.96 -5.32 -12.42
N VAL A 58 6.58 -6.46 -12.17
CA VAL A 58 7.39 -7.17 -13.17
C VAL A 58 6.56 -8.31 -13.74
N ASN A 59 6.36 -8.30 -15.05
CA ASN A 59 5.74 -9.43 -15.74
C ASN A 59 6.81 -10.49 -15.99
N ILE A 60 6.56 -11.71 -15.52
CA ILE A 60 7.45 -12.85 -15.69
C ILE A 60 6.72 -13.89 -16.52
N ASP A 61 7.40 -14.44 -17.54
CA ASP A 61 6.85 -15.50 -18.35
C ASP A 61 6.64 -16.77 -17.52
N ARG A 62 5.53 -17.47 -17.78
CA ARG A 62 5.16 -18.67 -17.01
C ARG A 62 6.18 -19.80 -17.15
N GLU A 63 6.92 -19.84 -18.25
CA GLU A 63 7.96 -20.82 -18.53
C GLU A 63 9.17 -20.66 -17.59
N SER A 64 9.34 -19.46 -17.03
CA SER A 64 10.38 -19.13 -16.07
C SER A 64 10.04 -19.49 -14.62
N ILE A 65 8.89 -20.14 -14.37
CA ILE A 65 8.48 -20.60 -13.03
C ILE A 65 8.74 -22.10 -12.92
N VAL A 66 9.70 -22.47 -12.08
CA VAL A 66 10.03 -23.86 -11.76
C VAL A 66 9.18 -24.34 -10.56
N PRO A 67 8.31 -25.34 -10.74
CA PRO A 67 7.49 -25.87 -9.64
C PRO A 67 8.34 -26.33 -8.45
N GLY A 68 8.00 -25.84 -7.26
CA GLY A 68 8.71 -26.17 -6.02
C GLY A 68 10.06 -25.47 -5.80
N LYS A 69 10.57 -24.72 -6.79
CA LYS A 69 11.80 -23.92 -6.66
C LYS A 69 11.60 -22.41 -6.86
N GLY A 70 10.46 -22.01 -7.45
CA GLY A 70 10.16 -20.60 -7.67
C GLY A 70 10.61 -20.14 -9.05
N LEU A 71 11.37 -19.05 -9.14
CA LEU A 71 11.88 -18.56 -10.43
C LEU A 71 13.05 -19.41 -10.92
N ALA A 72 13.12 -19.58 -12.23
CA ALA A 72 14.29 -20.13 -12.91
C ALA A 72 15.49 -19.18 -12.73
N GLU A 73 16.71 -19.74 -12.72
CA GLU A 73 17.94 -19.03 -12.39
C GLU A 73 18.24 -17.88 -13.37
N ASP A 74 17.94 -18.10 -14.65
CA ASP A 74 18.01 -17.11 -15.72
C ASP A 74 17.03 -15.94 -15.52
N ALA A 75 15.81 -16.21 -15.03
CA ALA A 75 14.83 -15.17 -14.74
C ALA A 75 15.20 -14.35 -13.50
N ILE A 76 15.87 -14.96 -12.51
CA ILE A 76 16.43 -14.26 -11.36
C ILE A 76 17.55 -13.31 -11.79
N GLU A 77 18.43 -13.75 -12.68
CA GLU A 77 19.52 -12.92 -13.20
C GLU A 77 18.98 -11.72 -13.98
N GLN A 78 17.97 -11.93 -14.83
CA GLN A 78 17.30 -10.85 -15.56
C GLN A 78 16.60 -9.85 -14.63
N LEU A 79 15.88 -10.32 -13.61
CA LEU A 79 15.25 -9.47 -12.61
C LEU A 79 16.29 -8.64 -11.85
N THR A 80 17.41 -9.25 -11.47
CA THR A 80 18.49 -8.57 -10.74
C THR A 80 19.11 -7.47 -11.59
N LYS A 81 19.36 -7.74 -12.88
CA LYS A 81 19.88 -6.74 -13.83
C LYS A 81 18.91 -5.58 -14.03
N PHE A 82 17.62 -5.86 -14.20
CA PHE A 82 16.58 -4.84 -14.35
C PHE A 82 16.48 -3.94 -13.10
N LEU A 83 16.56 -4.53 -11.91
CA LEU A 83 16.55 -3.79 -10.65
C LEU A 83 17.80 -2.90 -10.51
N GLN A 84 18.98 -3.43 -10.88
CA GLN A 84 20.22 -2.67 -10.86
C GLN A 84 20.17 -1.47 -11.80
N GLU A 85 19.74 -1.67 -13.06
CA GLU A 85 19.58 -0.59 -14.03
C GLU A 85 18.59 0.48 -13.55
N ARG A 86 17.53 0.09 -12.85
CA ARG A 86 16.55 1.05 -12.31
C ARG A 86 17.10 1.85 -11.12
N ILE A 87 17.91 1.23 -10.27
CA ILE A 87 18.58 1.89 -9.14
C ILE A 87 19.59 2.91 -9.67
N ASP A 88 20.37 2.51 -10.67
CA ASP A 88 21.43 3.34 -11.25
C ASP A 88 20.89 4.52 -12.08
N ASN A 89 19.72 4.39 -12.70
CA ASN A 89 19.06 5.45 -13.48
C ASN A 89 18.03 6.28 -12.68
N SER A 90 18.05 6.20 -11.36
CA SER A 90 17.07 6.86 -10.49
C SER A 90 17.22 8.38 -10.35
N GLU A 91 18.25 9.00 -10.95
CA GLU A 91 18.49 10.46 -10.90
C GLU A 91 17.69 11.28 -11.95
N ASP A 92 16.95 10.65 -12.86
CA ASP A 92 16.21 11.34 -13.95
C ASP A 92 14.66 11.34 -13.77
N LEU A 93 14.16 11.26 -12.54
CA LEU A 93 12.71 11.37 -12.21
C LEU A 93 12.40 12.44 -11.18
#